data_AF-A0AAV8E4X3-F1
#
_entry.id   AF-A0AAV8E4X3-F1
#
_cell.length_a   1.000
_cell.length_b   1.000
_cell.length_c   1.000
_cell.angle_alpha   90.00
_cell.angle_beta   90.00
_cell.angle_gamma   90.00
#
_symmetry.space_group_name_H-M   'P 1'
#
loop_
_entity.id
_entity.type
_entity.pdbx_description
1 polymer ?
#
loop_
_entity_poly.entity_id
_entity_poly.type
_entity_poly.pdbx_seq_one_letter_code
_entity_poly.pdbx_strand_id
1 'polypeptide(L)'
;MSGLQAMSKAFEEVKKIGINDAKDWMKTALARFVHKPLTAAGSSMFRVYDVNFGWGKLSKVDIISVAYSGAMAVAQSREERGGVEIGLSFIQSEMEVFKNYFDVNLQNVSP
;
A
#
# COMPACT_ATOMS: atom_id res chain seq x y z
N MET A 1 -10.07 -20.31 2.14
CA MET A 1 -8.91 -19.75 1.41
C MET A 1 -8.34 -18.66 2.28
N SER A 2 -7.04 -18.68 2.58
CA SER A 2 -6.42 -17.60 3.36
C SER A 2 -6.38 -16.30 2.54
N GLY A 3 -6.29 -15.14 3.20
CA GLY A 3 -6.18 -13.85 2.50
C GLY A 3 -5.02 -13.82 1.51
N LEU A 4 -3.87 -14.42 1.87
CA LEU A 4 -2.69 -14.51 1.02
C LEU A 4 -2.95 -15.32 -0.27
N GLN A 5 -3.67 -16.44 -0.16
CA GLN A 5 -4.03 -17.25 -1.34
C GLN A 5 -4.96 -16.48 -2.27
N ALA A 6 -5.92 -15.73 -1.71
CA ALA A 6 -6.82 -14.88 -2.49
C ALA A 6 -6.05 -13.77 -3.22
N MET A 7 -5.10 -13.11 -2.54
CA MET A 7 -4.24 -12.09 -3.14
C MET A 7 -3.36 -12.65 -4.27
N SER A 8 -2.73 -13.81 -4.04
CA SER A 8 -1.88 -14.46 -5.05
C SER A 8 -2.68 -14.83 -6.30
N LYS A 9 -3.88 -15.40 -6.12
CA LYS A 9 -4.79 -15.69 -7.23
C LYS A 9 -5.20 -14.42 -7.98
N ALA A 10 -5.58 -13.36 -7.27
CA ALA A 10 -5.96 -12.09 -7.88
C ALA A 10 -4.81 -11.49 -8.70
N PHE A 11 -3.57 -11.61 -8.22
CA PHE A 11 -2.39 -11.14 -8.93
C PHE A 11 -2.17 -11.90 -10.26
N GLU A 12 -2.30 -13.22 -10.26
CA GLU A 12 -2.20 -14.03 -11.47
C GLU A 12 -3.33 -13.74 -12.47
N GLU A 13 -4.53 -13.41 -11.99
CA GLU A 13 -5.62 -12.95 -12.87
C GLU A 13 -5.30 -11.59 -13.51
N VAL A 14 -4.79 -10.63 -12.74
CA VAL A 14 -4.39 -9.31 -13.27
C VAL A 14 -3.28 -9.43 -14.32
N LYS A 15 -2.29 -10.31 -14.11
CA LYS A 15 -1.25 -10.59 -15.12
C LYS A 15 -1.83 -11.07 -16.44
N LYS A 16 -2.85 -11.94 -16.40
CA LYS A 16 -3.50 -12.49 -17.60
C LYS A 16 -4.32 -11.45 -18.36
N ILE A 17 -4.99 -10.54 -17.65
CA ILE A 17 -5.76 -9.46 -18.26
C ILE A 17 -4.83 -8.53 -19.07
N GLY A 18 -3.60 -8.34 -18.61
CA GLY A 18 -2.63 -7.43 -19.23
C GLY A 18 -3.11 -5.97 -19.17
N ILE A 19 -2.31 -5.05 -19.72
CA ILE A 19 -2.70 -3.63 -19.89
C ILE A 19 -2.98 -3.38 -21.38
N ASN A 20 -3.64 -4.34 -22.04
CA ASN A 20 -3.79 -4.32 -23.50
C ASN A 20 -4.86 -3.32 -23.96
N ASP A 21 -5.80 -2.95 -23.09
CA ASP A 21 -6.71 -1.81 -23.28
C ASP A 21 -6.97 -1.09 -21.95
N ALA A 22 -6.53 0.18 -21.87
CA ALA A 22 -6.69 1.02 -20.70
C ALA A 22 -8.17 1.27 -20.35
N LYS A 23 -9.08 1.28 -21.33
CA LYS A 23 -10.51 1.52 -21.10
C LYS A 23 -11.16 0.34 -20.39
N ASP A 24 -10.87 -0.89 -20.82
CA ASP A 24 -11.45 -2.09 -20.21
C ASP A 24 -10.87 -2.38 -18.84
N TRP A 25 -9.58 -2.11 -18.65
CA TRP A 25 -8.99 -2.08 -17.32
C TRP A 25 -9.68 -1.06 -16.41
N MET A 26 -9.93 0.16 -16.91
CA MET A 26 -10.57 1.21 -16.11
C MET A 26 -12.02 0.86 -15.74
N LYS A 27 -12.82 0.33 -16.67
CA LYS A 27 -14.18 -0.19 -16.37
C LYS A 27 -14.12 -1.24 -15.27
N THR A 28 -13.18 -2.17 -15.39
CA THR A 28 -12.97 -3.28 -14.47
C THR A 28 -12.52 -2.81 -13.09
N ALA A 29 -11.65 -1.80 -13.02
CA ALA A 29 -11.23 -1.17 -11.78
C ALA A 29 -12.41 -0.44 -11.12
N LEU A 30 -13.15 0.38 -11.87
CA LEU A 30 -14.32 1.11 -11.39
C LEU A 30 -15.41 0.19 -10.82
N ALA A 31 -15.69 -0.93 -11.49
CA ALA A 31 -16.63 -1.93 -10.97
C ALA A 31 -16.19 -2.49 -9.60
N ARG A 32 -14.88 -2.66 -9.37
CA ARG A 32 -14.35 -3.11 -8.07
C ARG A 32 -14.43 -2.03 -7.00
N PHE A 33 -14.28 -0.75 -7.36
CA PHE A 33 -14.37 0.36 -6.41
C PHE A 33 -15.73 0.47 -5.70
N VAL A 34 -16.81 -0.05 -6.31
CA VAL A 34 -18.14 -0.13 -5.68
C VAL A 34 -18.10 -0.93 -4.38
N HIS A 35 -17.21 -1.92 -4.28
CA HIS A 35 -17.06 -2.76 -3.09
C HIS A 35 -16.14 -2.16 -2.02
N LYS A 36 -15.74 -0.88 -2.17
CA LYS A 36 -14.84 -0.17 -1.24
C LYS A 36 -13.58 -0.98 -0.90
N PRO A 37 -12.81 -1.41 -1.91
CA PRO A 37 -11.63 -2.21 -1.68
C PRO A 37 -10.59 -1.41 -0.90
N LEU A 38 -9.79 -2.10 -0.09
CA LEU A 38 -8.55 -1.54 0.39
C LEU A 38 -7.58 -1.42 -0.80
N THR A 39 -7.05 -0.22 -1.03
CA THR A 39 -6.13 0.06 -2.14
C THR A 39 -4.78 0.53 -1.62
N ALA A 40 -3.75 0.37 -2.45
CA ALA A 40 -2.40 0.82 -2.14
C ALA A 40 -1.89 1.76 -3.24
N ALA A 41 -1.21 2.82 -2.83
CA ALA A 41 -0.45 3.72 -3.68
C ALA A 41 1.05 3.52 -3.44
N GLY A 42 1.83 3.43 -4.51
CA GLY A 42 3.27 3.18 -4.43
C GLY A 42 3.64 1.70 -4.46
N SER A 43 4.91 1.41 -4.17
CA SER A 43 5.48 0.08 -4.13
C SER A 43 6.81 0.10 -3.37
N SER A 44 7.08 -0.94 -2.57
CA SER A 44 8.41 -1.14 -1.98
C SER A 44 9.52 -1.33 -3.02
N MET A 45 9.17 -1.67 -4.26
CA MET A 45 10.12 -1.84 -5.36
C MET A 45 10.53 -0.54 -6.05
N PHE A 46 9.85 0.58 -5.76
CA PHE A 46 10.21 1.88 -6.34
C PHE A 46 11.51 2.45 -5.78
N ARG A 47 11.95 2.00 -4.60
CA ARG A 47 13.22 2.41 -3.95
C ARG A 47 13.40 3.92 -3.89
N VAL A 48 12.34 4.64 -3.53
CA VAL A 48 12.29 6.11 -3.53
C VAL A 48 13.37 6.76 -2.64
N TYR A 49 13.80 6.09 -1.58
CA TYR A 49 14.88 6.56 -0.70
C TYR A 49 16.28 6.46 -1.30
N ASP A 50 16.47 5.73 -2.40
CA ASP A 50 17.76 5.65 -3.11
C ASP A 50 18.05 6.90 -3.97
N VAL A 51 17.07 7.79 -4.13
CA VAL A 51 17.28 9.08 -4.79
C VAL A 51 18.24 9.94 -3.97
N ASN A 52 19.29 10.45 -4.62
CA ASN A 52 20.30 11.30 -4.00
C ASN A 52 20.63 12.47 -4.93
N PHE A 53 20.32 13.69 -4.49
CA PHE A 53 20.58 14.92 -5.25
C PHE A 53 21.94 15.58 -4.93
N GLY A 54 22.79 14.91 -4.13
CA GLY A 54 24.09 15.42 -3.69
C GLY A 54 24.15 15.76 -2.19
N TRP A 55 23.03 15.69 -1.48
CA TRP A 55 22.94 15.95 -0.02
C TRP A 55 22.72 14.68 0.82
N GLY A 56 22.84 13.50 0.19
CA GLY A 56 22.56 12.21 0.81
C GLY A 56 21.18 11.68 0.44
N LYS A 57 20.82 10.53 1.04
CA LYS A 57 19.52 9.90 0.83
C LYS A 57 18.39 10.73 1.44
N LEU A 58 17.20 10.63 0.86
CA LEU A 58 16.00 11.26 1.41
C LEU A 58 15.76 10.83 2.87
N SER A 59 15.30 11.76 3.69
CA SER A 59 15.00 11.52 5.11
C SER A 59 13.61 10.91 5.30
N LYS A 60 12.63 11.33 4.50
CA LYS A 60 11.24 10.82 4.50
C LYS A 60 10.63 10.95 3.11
N VAL A 61 9.75 10.02 2.75
CA VAL A 61 8.88 10.11 1.57
C VAL A 61 7.44 9.87 2.01
N ASP A 62 6.51 10.71 1.55
CA ASP A 62 5.07 10.57 1.78
C ASP A 62 4.29 10.71 0.47
N ILE A 63 3.23 9.92 0.32
CA ILE A 63 2.31 9.96 -0.83
C ILE A 63 1.07 10.72 -0.41
N ILE A 64 1.08 12.05 -0.55
CA ILE A 64 0.04 12.94 0.02
C ILE A 64 -1.37 12.64 -0.52
N SER A 65 -1.49 12.14 -1.76
CA SER A 65 -2.79 11.82 -2.37
C SER A 65 -3.61 10.79 -1.58
N VAL A 66 -2.97 9.98 -0.72
CA VAL A 66 -3.64 9.00 0.13
C VAL A 66 -4.57 9.62 1.16
N ALA A 67 -4.30 10.86 1.58
CA ALA A 67 -5.17 11.59 2.50
C ALA A 67 -6.56 11.85 1.90
N TYR A 68 -6.65 11.94 0.57
CA TYR A 68 -7.91 12.13 -0.15
C TYR A 68 -8.50 10.81 -0.65
N SER A 69 -7.66 9.90 -1.15
CA SER A 69 -8.15 8.65 -1.76
C SER A 69 -8.52 7.55 -0.76
N GLY A 70 -8.03 7.63 0.48
CA GLY A 70 -8.17 6.57 1.48
C GLY A 70 -7.32 5.32 1.18
N ALA A 71 -6.43 5.39 0.18
CA ALA A 71 -5.47 4.33 -0.09
C ALA A 71 -4.40 4.26 1.02
N MET A 72 -3.67 3.15 1.08
CA MET A 72 -2.46 3.05 1.89
C MET A 72 -1.25 3.46 1.05
N ALA A 73 -0.36 4.30 1.58
CA ALA A 73 0.93 4.55 0.96
C ALA A 73 1.88 3.38 1.25
N VAL A 74 2.61 2.90 0.24
CA VAL A 74 3.56 1.81 0.37
C VAL A 74 4.90 2.23 -0.22
N ALA A 75 5.96 2.14 0.59
CA ALA A 75 7.33 2.42 0.19
C ALA A 75 8.30 1.40 0.80
N GLN A 76 9.53 1.38 0.30
CA GLN A 76 10.61 0.64 0.94
C GLN A 76 10.92 1.28 2.29
N SER A 77 11.21 0.47 3.32
CA SER A 77 11.74 0.99 4.58
C SER A 77 13.10 1.64 4.37
N ARG A 78 13.27 2.83 4.92
CA ARG A 78 14.56 3.51 4.96
C ARG A 78 15.54 2.81 5.91
N GLU A 79 15.05 2.31 7.04
CA GLU A 79 15.87 1.84 8.17
C GLU A 79 16.22 0.35 8.08
N GLU A 80 15.32 -0.46 7.53
CA GLU A 80 15.44 -1.91 7.54
C GLU A 80 15.51 -2.49 6.12
N ARG A 81 16.56 -3.28 5.85
CA ARG A 81 16.70 -3.97 4.58
C ARG A 81 15.59 -5.02 4.43
N GLY A 82 14.76 -4.84 3.40
CA GLY A 82 13.60 -5.71 3.15
C GLY A 82 12.35 -5.28 3.90
N GLY A 83 12.44 -4.28 4.78
CA GLY A 83 11.30 -3.68 5.45
C GLY A 83 10.44 -2.85 4.49
N VAL A 84 9.20 -2.59 4.92
CA VAL A 84 8.20 -1.82 4.18
C VAL A 84 7.68 -0.70 5.08
N GLU A 85 7.62 0.52 4.55
CA GLU A 85 6.91 1.63 5.18
C GLU A 85 5.47 1.67 4.66
N ILE A 86 4.52 1.73 5.60
CA ILE A 86 3.08 1.88 5.33
C ILE A 86 2.62 3.22 5.87
N GLY A 87 2.05 4.07 5.01
CA GLY A 87 1.43 5.33 5.39
C GLY A 87 -0.09 5.23 5.32
N LEU A 88 -0.78 5.71 6.36
CA LEU A 88 -2.23 5.74 6.48
C LEU A 88 -2.69 7.15 6.84
N SER A 89 -3.90 7.50 6.44
CA SER A 89 -4.50 8.79 6.77
C SER A 89 -5.98 8.58 7.09
N PHE A 90 -6.33 8.72 8.37
CA PHE A 90 -7.71 8.68 8.84
C PHE A 90 -8.02 9.93 9.67
N ILE A 91 -9.29 10.18 9.94
CA ILE A 91 -9.64 11.17 10.96
C ILE A 91 -9.13 10.71 12.33
N GLN A 92 -8.93 11.65 13.26
CA GLN A 92 -8.28 11.36 14.54
C GLN A 92 -8.90 10.16 15.29
N SER A 93 -10.23 10.13 15.40
CA SER A 93 -10.95 9.05 16.10
C SER A 93 -10.71 7.67 15.46
N GLU A 94 -10.60 7.61 14.13
CA GLU A 94 -10.32 6.37 13.41
C GLU A 94 -8.86 5.95 13.55
N MET A 95 -7.92 6.90 13.55
CA MET A 95 -6.51 6.60 13.84
C MET A 95 -6.30 6.05 15.25
N GLU A 96 -7.03 6.57 16.25
CA GLU A 96 -6.97 6.07 17.62
C GLU A 96 -7.45 4.61 17.70
N VAL A 97 -8.57 4.29 17.04
CA VAL A 97 -9.08 2.92 16.93
C VAL A 97 -8.08 2.02 16.19
N PHE A 98 -7.56 2.46 15.05
CA PHE A 98 -6.57 1.71 14.28
C PHE A 98 -5.33 1.40 15.11
N LYS A 99 -4.79 2.40 15.82
CA LYS A 99 -3.61 2.25 16.68
C LYS A 99 -3.85 1.18 17.75
N ASN A 100 -5.01 1.21 18.42
CA ASN A 100 -5.33 0.20 19.44
C ASN A 100 -5.33 -1.22 18.86
N TYR A 101 -5.93 -1.43 17.68
CA TYR A 101 -5.90 -2.74 17.03
C TYR A 101 -4.48 -3.13 16.59
N PHE A 102 -3.73 -2.19 16.02
CA PHE A 102 -2.41 -2.46 15.50
C PHE A 102 -1.41 -2.80 16.62
N ASP A 103 -1.40 -2.02 17.70
CA ASP A 103 -0.52 -2.22 18.86
C ASP A 103 -0.79 -3.56 19.55
N VAL A 104 -2.08 -3.91 19.75
CA VAL A 104 -2.47 -5.20 20.37
C VAL A 104 -2.03 -6.39 19.51
N ASN A 105 -2.17 -6.29 18.19
CA ASN A 105 -1.86 -7.41 17.30
C ASN A 105 -0.37 -7.52 16.97
N LEU A 106 0.38 -6.42 16.93
CA LEU A 106 1.84 -6.44 16.76
C LEU A 106 2.53 -7.24 17.88
N GLN A 107 2.02 -7.15 19.11
CA GLN A 107 2.55 -7.91 20.24
C GLN A 107 2.29 -9.43 20.11
N ASN A 108 1.32 -9.83 19.29
CA ASN A 108 0.99 -11.23 19.01
C ASN A 108 1.74 -11.78 17.79
N VAL A 109 2.49 -10.94 17.06
CA VAL A 109 3.40 -11.37 15.99
C VAL A 109 4.81 -11.46 16.59
N SER A 110 5.05 -12.51 17.36
CA SER A 110 6.43 -12.90 17.70
C SER A 110 7.03 -13.68 16.51
N PRO A 111 8.34 -13.54 16.24
CA PRO A 111 9.03 -14.38 15.24
C PRO A 111 9.02 -15.87 15.62
#